data_AF-A0AAD9WWP7-F1
#
_entry.id   AF-A0AAD9WWP7-F1
#
_cell.length_a   1.000
_cell.length_b   1.000
_cell.length_c   1.000
_cell.angle_alpha   90.00
_cell.angle_beta   90.00
_cell.angle_gamma   90.00
#
_symmetry.space_group_name_H-M   'P 1'
#
loop_
_entity.id
_entity.type
_entity.pdbx_description
1 polymer ?
#
loop_
_entity_poly.entity_id
_entity_poly.type
_entity_poly.pdbx_seq_one_letter_code
_entity_poly.pdbx_strand_id
1 'polypeptide(L)'
;MILPIFIASLLFASSSFAAVQDFCVGDLNGPEGPAGYSCKKAAKVTVDDFVFSGLGAGGNTSNIIKAAVTPAFSAQFPGVNGLGISMARLDLAAGGVIPMHTHPGASEVLVVVQGSICAGFISSANAVYFKSLKKGDIMVFPQGLLHFQINAGGSPALAFVSFSSPVPGLQILDYALFGNNLPTELIAQTTFLDPATIKKLKGVLGGSG
;
A
#
# COMPACT_ATOMS: atom_id res chain seq x y z
N MET A 1 -21.07 34.70 46.75
CA MET A 1 -21.52 34.50 45.36
C MET A 1 -20.45 35.04 44.43
N ILE A 2 -19.53 34.20 43.95
CA ILE A 2 -18.81 34.32 42.68
C ILE A 2 -18.28 32.91 42.41
N LEU A 3 -18.81 32.27 41.37
CA LEU A 3 -18.32 31.02 40.81
C LEU A 3 -17.32 31.40 39.72
N PRO A 4 -16.02 31.04 39.79
CA PRO A 4 -15.13 31.25 38.68
C PRO A 4 -15.47 30.20 37.62
N ILE A 5 -16.11 30.65 36.55
CA ILE A 5 -16.37 29.87 35.34
C ILE A 5 -14.99 29.56 34.72
N PHE A 6 -14.51 28.33 34.88
CA PHE A 6 -13.40 27.80 34.10
C PHE A 6 -13.90 27.63 32.66
N ILE A 7 -13.61 28.60 31.80
CA ILE A 7 -13.77 28.46 30.36
C ILE A 7 -12.65 27.52 29.91
N ALA A 8 -12.95 26.21 29.90
CA ALA A 8 -12.15 25.24 29.18
C ALA A 8 -12.29 25.55 27.68
N SER A 9 -11.34 26.29 27.14
CA SER A 9 -11.18 26.45 25.70
C SER A 9 -10.90 25.07 25.10
N LEU A 10 -11.94 24.45 24.56
CA LEU A 10 -11.82 23.31 23.66
C LEU A 10 -11.12 23.82 22.40
N LEU A 11 -9.79 23.78 22.40
CA LEU A 11 -9.00 23.80 21.18
C LEU A 11 -9.37 22.54 20.40
N PHE A 12 -10.41 22.64 19.56
CA PHE A 12 -10.54 21.78 18.41
C PHE A 12 -9.33 22.07 17.53
N ALA A 13 -8.22 21.37 17.79
CA ALA A 13 -7.15 21.24 16.83
C ALA A 13 -7.71 20.42 15.67
N SER A 14 -8.44 21.07 14.77
CA SER A 14 -8.61 20.54 13.42
C SER A 14 -7.21 20.36 12.87
N SER A 15 -6.74 19.12 12.83
CA SER A 15 -5.45 18.74 12.26
C SER A 15 -5.50 18.82 10.73
N SER A 16 -6.02 19.91 10.19
CA SER A 16 -5.59 20.39 8.90
C SER A 16 -4.36 21.24 9.19
N PHE A 17 -3.20 20.60 9.35
CA PHE A 17 -1.95 21.25 8.99
C PHE A 17 -2.02 21.47 7.47
N ALA A 18 -2.83 22.44 7.05
CA ALA A 18 -2.75 23.00 5.72
C ALA A 18 -1.40 23.72 5.72
N ALA A 19 -0.35 23.00 5.36
CA ALA A 19 0.90 23.63 5.00
C ALA A 19 0.53 24.66 3.92
N VAL A 20 0.75 25.94 4.21
CA VAL A 20 0.48 27.07 3.32
C VAL A 20 1.53 27.11 2.19
N GLN A 21 1.87 25.94 1.65
CA GLN A 21 2.92 25.72 0.67
C GLN A 21 2.34 24.82 -0.43
N ASP A 22 2.44 25.27 -1.67
CA ASP A 22 1.87 24.57 -2.83
C ASP A 22 2.45 23.16 -2.99
N PHE A 23 3.71 22.95 -2.57
CA PHE A 23 4.42 21.68 -2.66
C PHE A 23 5.54 21.53 -1.62
N CYS A 24 5.92 20.28 -1.36
CA CYS A 24 7.11 19.91 -0.59
C CYS A 24 7.78 18.71 -1.28
N VAL A 25 8.46 18.94 -2.41
CA VAL A 25 9.19 17.87 -3.10
C VAL A 25 10.19 17.24 -2.13
N GLY A 26 10.11 15.92 -1.92
CA GLY A 26 10.95 15.23 -0.95
C GLY A 26 12.44 15.30 -1.28
N ASP A 27 13.27 15.63 -0.30
CA ASP A 27 14.73 15.55 -0.37
C ASP A 27 15.20 14.14 0.02
N LEU A 28 15.48 13.33 -1.01
CA LEU A 28 15.93 11.95 -0.84
C LEU A 28 17.37 11.81 -0.31
N ASN A 29 18.12 12.91 -0.15
CA ASN A 29 19.46 12.85 0.46
C ASN A 29 19.40 12.71 1.99
N GLY A 30 18.24 13.02 2.59
CA GLY A 30 18.00 12.85 4.02
C GLY A 30 17.23 11.56 4.34
N PRO A 31 17.17 11.16 5.63
CA PRO A 31 16.33 10.05 6.05
C PRO A 31 14.85 10.40 5.89
N GLU A 32 14.02 9.40 5.63
CA GLU A 32 12.57 9.51 5.76
C GLU A 32 12.20 9.55 7.25
N GLY A 33 11.35 10.50 7.63
CA GLY A 33 10.79 10.63 8.97
C GLY A 33 9.34 10.13 9.06
N PRO A 34 8.73 10.14 10.26
CA PRO A 34 7.33 9.73 10.45
C PRO A 34 6.32 10.64 9.72
N ALA A 35 6.74 11.82 9.29
CA ALA A 35 5.95 12.76 8.49
C ALA A 35 6.32 12.73 6.98
N GLY A 36 7.15 11.78 6.54
CA GLY A 36 7.73 11.72 5.20
C GLY A 36 9.10 12.39 5.11
N TYR A 37 9.47 12.83 3.91
CA TYR A 37 10.76 13.46 3.65
C TYR A 37 10.75 14.96 3.98
N SER A 38 11.90 15.49 4.38
CA SER A 38 12.14 16.94 4.38
C SER A 38 12.03 17.50 2.95
N CYS A 39 11.64 18.77 2.80
CA CYS A 39 11.48 19.36 1.47
C CYS A 39 12.82 19.78 0.86
N LYS A 40 12.97 19.58 -0.46
CA LYS A 40 13.98 20.27 -1.27
C LYS A 40 13.78 21.79 -1.15
N LYS A 41 14.87 22.55 -1.25
CA LYS A 41 14.81 24.01 -1.38
C LYS A 41 14.05 24.37 -2.66
N ALA A 42 13.07 25.27 -2.59
CA ALA A 42 12.25 25.68 -3.74
C ALA A 42 13.09 26.13 -4.95
N ALA A 43 14.22 26.81 -4.73
CA ALA A 43 15.14 27.24 -5.79
C ALA A 43 15.85 26.09 -6.54
N LYS A 44 15.76 24.85 -6.04
CA LYS A 44 16.30 23.64 -6.68
C LYS A 44 15.22 22.76 -7.29
N VAL A 45 13.95 23.11 -7.12
CA VAL A 45 12.82 22.35 -7.67
C VAL A 45 12.66 22.70 -9.16
N THR A 46 12.45 21.69 -9.99
CA THR A 46 12.18 21.85 -11.43
C THR A 46 10.91 21.13 -11.84
N VAL A 47 10.47 21.31 -13.09
CA VAL A 47 9.31 20.59 -13.64
C VAL A 47 9.48 19.07 -13.57
N ASP A 48 10.71 18.57 -13.64
CA ASP A 48 11.02 17.14 -13.61
C ASP A 48 10.70 16.52 -12.25
N ASP A 49 10.68 17.30 -11.17
CA ASP A 49 10.27 16.84 -9.85
C ASP A 49 8.77 16.50 -9.76
N PHE A 50 7.97 16.97 -10.72
CA PHE A 50 6.52 16.79 -10.77
C PHE A 50 6.09 15.76 -11.83
N VAL A 51 7.03 15.11 -12.51
CA VAL A 51 6.76 14.12 -13.55
C VAL A 51 7.42 12.80 -13.22
N PHE A 52 6.67 11.70 -13.31
CA PHE A 52 7.20 10.35 -13.10
C PHE A 52 6.88 9.43 -14.27
N SER A 53 7.91 9.08 -15.03
CA SER A 53 7.80 8.20 -16.19
C SER A 53 7.98 6.71 -15.87
N GLY A 54 8.32 6.37 -14.62
CA GLY A 54 8.67 4.99 -14.23
C GLY A 54 7.53 3.98 -14.39
N LEU A 55 6.29 4.44 -14.45
CA LEU A 55 5.11 3.60 -14.68
C LEU A 55 4.88 3.24 -16.16
N GLY A 56 5.66 3.82 -17.09
CA GLY A 56 5.52 3.56 -18.53
C GLY A 56 5.97 2.16 -18.96
N ALA A 57 6.86 1.52 -18.20
CA ALA A 57 7.41 0.20 -18.50
C ALA A 57 6.77 -0.89 -17.64
N GLY A 58 6.61 -2.09 -18.21
CA GLY A 58 6.12 -3.25 -17.48
C GLY A 58 7.19 -3.87 -16.58
N GLY A 59 6.79 -4.30 -15.38
CA GLY A 59 7.67 -5.01 -14.46
C GLY A 59 7.94 -6.46 -14.86
N ASN A 60 9.00 -7.07 -14.31
CA ASN A 60 9.36 -8.45 -14.58
C ASN A 60 8.42 -9.44 -13.85
N THR A 61 7.60 -10.15 -14.62
CA THR A 61 6.65 -11.16 -14.10
C THR A 61 7.19 -12.59 -14.14
N SER A 62 8.46 -12.81 -14.52
CA SER A 62 9.12 -14.12 -14.47
C SER A 62 9.63 -14.44 -13.07
N ASN A 63 8.71 -14.53 -12.10
CA ASN A 63 8.98 -14.78 -10.69
C ASN A 63 7.89 -15.67 -10.06
N ILE A 64 8.05 -16.05 -8.79
CA ILE A 64 7.19 -17.03 -8.11
C ILE A 64 5.71 -16.60 -8.01
N ILE A 65 5.43 -15.30 -7.91
CA ILE A 65 4.06 -14.77 -7.84
C ILE A 65 3.54 -14.38 -9.23
N LYS A 66 4.37 -14.49 -10.26
CA LYS A 66 4.06 -14.14 -11.66
C LYS A 66 3.50 -12.72 -11.84
N ALA A 67 3.94 -11.80 -10.98
CA ALA A 67 3.45 -10.43 -10.94
C ALA A 67 4.58 -9.46 -10.57
N ALA A 68 4.41 -8.19 -10.91
CA ALA A 68 5.31 -7.11 -10.53
C ALA A 68 4.50 -5.88 -10.11
N VAL A 69 4.96 -5.22 -9.06
CA VAL A 69 4.43 -3.93 -8.58
C VAL A 69 5.52 -2.89 -8.76
N THR A 70 5.23 -1.84 -9.52
CA THR A 70 6.13 -0.69 -9.71
C THR A 70 5.56 0.52 -8.97
N PRO A 71 6.13 0.90 -7.81
CA PRO A 71 5.62 2.00 -7.01
C PRO A 71 6.01 3.37 -7.58
N ALA A 72 5.13 4.34 -7.40
CA ALA A 72 5.35 5.77 -7.54
C ALA A 72 4.99 6.47 -6.22
N PHE A 73 5.59 6.01 -5.12
CA PHE A 73 5.46 6.59 -3.78
C PHE A 73 6.47 7.72 -3.59
N SER A 74 6.45 8.42 -2.45
CA SER A 74 7.41 9.52 -2.19
C SER A 74 8.89 9.13 -2.39
N ALA A 75 9.25 7.87 -2.13
CA ALA A 75 10.61 7.36 -2.31
C ALA A 75 11.03 7.22 -3.79
N GLN A 76 10.09 6.99 -4.72
CA GLN A 76 10.36 6.88 -6.17
C GLN A 76 9.96 8.15 -6.92
N PHE A 77 8.93 8.84 -6.44
CA PHE A 77 8.37 10.06 -7.00
C PHE A 77 8.21 11.12 -5.89
N PRO A 78 9.28 11.85 -5.55
CA PRO A 78 9.29 12.78 -4.43
C PRO A 78 8.33 13.97 -4.58
N GLY A 79 7.82 14.23 -5.78
CA GLY A 79 6.82 15.25 -6.04
C GLY A 79 5.50 15.03 -5.30
N VAL A 80 5.18 13.79 -4.90
CA VAL A 80 3.96 13.49 -4.13
C VAL A 80 4.13 13.67 -2.62
N ASN A 81 5.35 13.95 -2.14
CA ASN A 81 5.62 14.10 -0.72
C ASN A 81 4.75 15.21 -0.09
N GLY A 82 4.01 14.86 0.97
CA GLY A 82 3.08 15.76 1.64
C GLY A 82 1.74 16.01 0.94
N LEU A 83 1.50 15.47 -0.27
CA LEU A 83 0.28 15.74 -1.05
C LEU A 83 -0.88 14.76 -0.75
N GLY A 84 -0.67 13.77 0.12
CA GLY A 84 -1.72 12.81 0.48
C GLY A 84 -2.11 11.83 -0.63
N ILE A 85 -1.29 11.68 -1.68
CA ILE A 85 -1.55 10.79 -2.81
C ILE A 85 -0.30 10.05 -3.28
N SER A 86 -0.48 8.90 -3.91
CA SER A 86 0.57 8.23 -4.71
C SER A 86 -0.06 7.24 -5.69
N MET A 87 0.76 6.58 -6.51
CA MET A 87 0.31 5.58 -7.47
C MET A 87 1.22 4.35 -7.51
N ALA A 88 0.75 3.27 -8.13
CA ALA A 88 1.59 2.17 -8.57
C ALA A 88 1.03 1.53 -9.85
N ARG A 89 1.89 0.79 -10.54
CA ARG A 89 1.54 -0.08 -11.67
C ARG A 89 1.61 -1.54 -11.24
N LEU A 90 0.64 -2.33 -11.69
CA LEU A 90 0.58 -3.77 -11.48
C LEU A 90 0.62 -4.49 -12.83
N ASP A 91 1.68 -5.26 -13.07
CA ASP A 91 1.75 -6.20 -14.20
C ASP A 91 1.57 -7.62 -13.68
N LEU A 92 0.60 -8.36 -14.22
CA LEU A 92 0.33 -9.75 -13.82
C LEU A 92 0.37 -10.65 -15.06
N ALA A 93 1.28 -11.62 -15.09
CA ALA A 93 1.21 -12.70 -16.07
C ALA A 93 0.01 -13.61 -15.77
N ALA A 94 -0.30 -14.55 -16.68
CA ALA A 94 -1.41 -15.46 -16.50
C ALA A 94 -1.26 -16.28 -15.19
N GLY A 95 -2.27 -16.21 -14.33
CA GLY A 95 -2.24 -16.81 -12.99
C GLY A 95 -1.36 -16.07 -11.98
N GLY A 96 -0.88 -14.87 -12.31
CA GLY A 96 -0.14 -14.01 -11.38
C GLY A 96 -1.01 -13.45 -10.27
N VAL A 97 -0.37 -13.19 -9.14
CA VAL A 97 -1.04 -12.87 -7.88
C VAL A 97 -0.31 -11.73 -7.18
N ILE A 98 -1.07 -10.73 -6.75
CA ILE A 98 -0.70 -9.91 -5.61
C ILE A 98 -1.38 -10.54 -4.40
N PRO A 99 -0.62 -11.17 -3.48
CA PRO A 99 -1.17 -12.02 -2.43
C PRO A 99 -1.98 -11.21 -1.42
N MET A 100 -2.60 -11.89 -0.45
CA MET A 100 -3.37 -11.20 0.60
C MET A 100 -2.48 -10.18 1.33
N HIS A 101 -2.86 -8.91 1.26
CA HIS A 101 -2.07 -7.81 1.82
C HIS A 101 -2.95 -6.65 2.27
N THR A 102 -2.35 -5.69 2.97
CA THR A 102 -3.00 -4.47 3.44
C THR A 102 -2.08 -3.26 3.29
N HIS A 103 -2.70 -2.08 3.21
CA HIS A 103 -2.07 -0.76 3.24
C HIS A 103 -2.50 -0.03 4.52
N PRO A 104 -1.64 -0.01 5.57
CA PRO A 104 -1.99 0.67 6.83
C PRO A 104 -2.19 2.18 6.66
N GLY A 105 -1.49 2.78 5.70
CA GLY A 105 -1.45 4.23 5.50
C GLY A 105 -2.42 4.79 4.47
N ALA A 106 -3.16 3.96 3.71
CA ALA A 106 -3.99 4.46 2.61
C ALA A 106 -5.16 3.55 2.25
N SER A 107 -6.23 4.16 1.73
CA SER A 107 -7.15 3.46 0.84
C SER A 107 -6.53 3.38 -0.56
N GLU A 108 -6.92 2.36 -1.32
CA GLU A 108 -6.48 2.13 -2.70
C GLU A 108 -7.67 2.16 -3.65
N VAL A 109 -7.48 2.73 -4.85
CA VAL A 109 -8.41 2.57 -5.98
C VAL A 109 -7.63 2.01 -7.16
N LEU A 110 -8.08 0.86 -7.66
CA LEU A 110 -7.54 0.16 -8.82
C LEU A 110 -8.37 0.46 -10.06
N VAL A 111 -7.71 0.62 -11.21
CA VAL A 111 -8.31 0.59 -12.55
C VAL A 111 -7.62 -0.45 -13.41
N VAL A 112 -8.39 -1.36 -14.02
CA VAL A 112 -7.86 -2.33 -14.97
C VAL A 112 -7.74 -1.66 -16.34
N VAL A 113 -6.57 -1.72 -16.96
CA VAL A 113 -6.33 -1.16 -18.30
C VAL A 113 -6.13 -2.23 -19.38
N GLN A 114 -5.78 -3.46 -18.98
CA GLN A 114 -5.67 -4.61 -19.88
C GLN A 114 -6.01 -5.91 -19.15
N GLY A 115 -6.64 -6.86 -19.86
CA GLY A 115 -6.90 -8.21 -19.37
C GLY A 115 -8.08 -8.27 -18.39
N SER A 116 -8.03 -9.26 -17.50
CA SER A 116 -9.06 -9.51 -16.48
C SER A 116 -8.39 -9.84 -15.16
N ILE A 117 -8.83 -9.20 -14.08
CA ILE A 117 -8.28 -9.38 -12.73
C ILE A 117 -9.43 -9.74 -11.79
N CYS A 118 -9.35 -10.88 -11.13
CA CYS A 118 -10.19 -11.19 -9.97
C CYS A 118 -9.60 -10.45 -8.77
N ALA A 119 -10.32 -9.48 -8.23
CA ALA A 119 -9.88 -8.72 -7.07
C ALA A 119 -10.96 -8.72 -6.00
N GLY A 120 -10.52 -8.60 -4.74
CA GLY A 120 -11.44 -8.61 -3.61
C GLY A 120 -10.80 -8.19 -2.30
N PHE A 121 -11.65 -7.82 -1.33
CA PHE A 121 -11.24 -7.52 0.04
C PHE A 121 -12.14 -8.21 1.07
N ILE A 122 -11.63 -8.28 2.30
CA ILE A 122 -12.34 -8.80 3.46
C ILE A 122 -12.64 -7.63 4.39
N SER A 123 -13.92 -7.42 4.69
CA SER A 123 -14.35 -6.39 5.64
C SER A 123 -14.00 -6.75 7.09
N SER A 124 -14.05 -5.78 8.00
CA SER A 124 -13.86 -6.02 9.44
C SER A 124 -14.91 -6.94 10.07
N ALA A 125 -16.06 -7.12 9.41
CA ALA A 125 -17.08 -8.10 9.77
C ALA A 125 -16.85 -9.49 9.12
N ASN A 126 -15.68 -9.71 8.50
CA ASN A 126 -15.31 -10.91 7.75
C ASN A 126 -16.16 -11.23 6.52
N ALA A 127 -17.01 -10.30 6.06
CA ALA A 127 -17.67 -10.44 4.77
C ALA A 127 -16.67 -10.23 3.62
N VAL A 128 -16.71 -11.13 2.64
CA VAL A 128 -15.81 -11.16 1.48
C VAL A 128 -16.50 -10.52 0.29
N TYR A 129 -15.85 -9.53 -0.32
CA TYR A 129 -16.35 -8.83 -1.51
C TYR A 129 -15.33 -8.99 -2.62
N PHE A 130 -15.67 -9.72 -3.69
CA PHE A 130 -14.77 -9.93 -4.83
C PHE A 130 -15.53 -9.97 -6.15
N LYS A 131 -14.82 -9.63 -7.23
CA LYS A 131 -15.37 -9.68 -8.60
C LYS A 131 -14.24 -9.87 -9.61
N SER A 132 -14.55 -10.47 -10.76
CA SER A 132 -13.70 -10.38 -11.95
C SER A 132 -13.91 -9.03 -12.64
N LEU A 133 -12.89 -8.19 -12.56
CA LEU A 133 -12.80 -6.87 -13.17
C LEU A 133 -12.20 -7.00 -14.59
N LYS A 134 -12.76 -6.27 -15.54
CA LYS A 134 -12.31 -6.17 -16.93
C LYS A 134 -11.74 -4.78 -17.21
N LYS A 135 -11.10 -4.59 -18.36
CA LYS A 135 -10.62 -3.28 -18.82
C LYS A 135 -11.69 -2.19 -18.63
N GLY A 136 -11.33 -1.12 -17.92
CA GLY A 136 -12.19 0.01 -17.60
C GLY A 136 -12.89 -0.08 -16.24
N ASP A 137 -12.99 -1.28 -15.66
CA ASP A 137 -13.55 -1.45 -14.33
C ASP A 137 -12.60 -0.88 -13.27
N ILE A 138 -13.21 -0.31 -12.22
CA ILE A 138 -12.52 0.16 -11.02
C ILE A 138 -12.97 -0.63 -9.79
N MET A 139 -12.09 -0.75 -8.81
CA MET A 139 -12.43 -1.28 -7.49
C MET A 139 -11.71 -0.49 -6.40
N VAL A 140 -12.40 -0.22 -5.30
CA VAL A 140 -11.86 0.43 -4.12
C VAL A 140 -11.51 -0.61 -3.06
N PHE A 141 -10.37 -0.41 -2.39
CA PHE A 141 -9.95 -1.17 -1.22
C PHE A 141 -9.82 -0.19 -0.04
N PRO A 142 -10.69 -0.30 0.97
CA PRO A 142 -10.63 0.58 2.14
C PRO A 142 -9.34 0.41 2.94
N GLN A 143 -8.84 1.51 3.50
CA GLN A 143 -7.60 1.56 4.28
C GLN A 143 -7.54 0.46 5.35
N GLY A 144 -6.39 -0.22 5.42
CA GLY A 144 -6.13 -1.24 6.42
C GLY A 144 -6.81 -2.59 6.20
N LEU A 145 -7.71 -2.74 5.23
CA LEU A 145 -8.36 -4.02 4.96
C LEU A 145 -7.50 -4.96 4.11
N LEU A 146 -7.56 -6.25 4.47
CA LEU A 146 -6.92 -7.30 3.71
C LEU A 146 -7.61 -7.47 2.35
N HIS A 147 -6.83 -7.46 1.29
CA HIS A 147 -7.30 -7.58 -0.08
C HIS A 147 -6.26 -8.25 -0.99
N PHE A 148 -6.66 -8.58 -2.21
CA PHE A 148 -5.85 -9.35 -3.17
C PHE A 148 -6.21 -9.02 -4.62
N GLN A 149 -5.30 -9.35 -5.54
CA GLN A 149 -5.54 -9.32 -6.98
C GLN A 149 -4.96 -10.59 -7.63
N ILE A 150 -5.75 -11.25 -8.48
CA ILE A 150 -5.34 -12.46 -9.21
C ILE A 150 -5.68 -12.29 -10.69
N ASN A 151 -4.70 -12.51 -11.57
CA ASN A 151 -4.97 -12.58 -13.00
C ASN A 151 -5.60 -13.93 -13.37
N ALA A 152 -6.93 -13.94 -13.42
CA ALA A 152 -7.76 -15.10 -13.77
C ALA A 152 -8.05 -15.22 -15.29
N GLY A 153 -7.52 -14.32 -16.12
CA GLY A 153 -7.92 -14.17 -17.53
C GLY A 153 -7.15 -15.02 -18.54
N GLY A 154 -6.15 -15.81 -18.13
CA GLY A 154 -5.33 -16.65 -19.03
C GLY A 154 -4.35 -15.90 -19.94
N SER A 155 -4.45 -14.57 -20.03
CA SER A 155 -3.52 -13.66 -20.72
C SER A 155 -2.93 -12.65 -19.74
N PRO A 156 -1.81 -11.96 -20.04
CA PRO A 156 -1.31 -10.87 -19.20
C PRO A 156 -2.37 -9.80 -18.92
N ALA A 157 -2.35 -9.28 -17.70
CA ALA A 157 -3.21 -8.20 -17.22
C ALA A 157 -2.37 -7.04 -16.69
N LEU A 158 -2.90 -5.83 -16.84
CA LEU A 158 -2.28 -4.59 -16.39
C LEU A 158 -3.33 -3.74 -15.67
N ALA A 159 -2.95 -3.22 -14.51
CA ALA A 159 -3.74 -2.26 -13.75
C ALA A 159 -2.86 -1.13 -13.23
N PHE A 160 -3.50 0.01 -12.96
CA PHE A 160 -2.93 1.09 -12.17
C PHE A 160 -3.73 1.25 -10.89
N VAL A 161 -3.04 1.62 -9.83
CA VAL A 161 -3.64 1.87 -8.53
C VAL A 161 -3.24 3.26 -8.04
N SER A 162 -4.14 3.92 -7.34
CA SER A 162 -3.91 5.20 -6.68
C SER A 162 -4.20 5.06 -5.19
N PHE A 163 -3.42 5.74 -4.36
CA PHE A 163 -3.50 5.66 -2.91
C PHE A 163 -3.79 7.02 -2.30
N SER A 164 -4.53 7.04 -1.19
CA SER A 164 -4.78 8.25 -0.38
C SER A 164 -3.64 8.58 0.59
N SER A 165 -2.40 8.29 0.21
CA SER A 165 -1.17 8.64 0.95
C SER A 165 0.03 8.62 0.02
N PRO A 166 1.05 9.48 0.25
CA PRO A 166 2.34 9.39 -0.44
C PRO A 166 3.12 8.11 -0.09
N VAL A 167 2.81 7.50 1.05
CA VAL A 167 3.45 6.28 1.57
C VAL A 167 2.35 5.37 2.10
N PRO A 168 1.71 4.55 1.26
CA PRO A 168 0.59 3.70 1.68
C PRO A 168 1.02 2.60 2.68
N GLY A 169 2.31 2.26 2.72
CA GLY A 169 2.84 1.09 3.39
C GLY A 169 2.41 -0.19 2.65
N LEU A 170 2.99 -1.34 2.99
CA LEU A 170 2.55 -2.63 2.45
C LEU A 170 2.86 -3.70 3.48
N GLN A 171 1.85 -4.47 3.86
CA GLN A 171 2.03 -5.66 4.69
C GLN A 171 1.36 -6.85 4.02
N ILE A 172 2.17 -7.81 3.58
CA ILE A 172 1.68 -9.08 3.04
C ILE A 172 1.42 -10.02 4.22
N LEU A 173 0.22 -10.58 4.29
CA LEU A 173 -0.24 -11.39 5.43
C LEU A 173 0.70 -12.57 5.70
N ASP A 174 1.07 -13.30 4.66
CA ASP A 174 1.90 -14.50 4.80
C ASP A 174 3.32 -14.17 5.31
N TYR A 175 3.91 -13.05 4.86
CA TYR A 175 5.21 -12.60 5.39
C TYR A 175 5.09 -12.08 6.83
N ALA A 176 3.98 -11.45 7.18
CA ALA A 176 3.72 -10.98 8.54
C ALA A 176 3.57 -12.14 9.55
N LEU A 177 3.03 -13.29 9.11
CA LEU A 177 2.88 -14.47 9.95
C LEU A 177 4.14 -15.36 9.92
N PHE A 178 4.71 -15.61 8.73
CA PHE A 178 5.67 -16.69 8.53
C PHE A 178 7.02 -16.24 7.94
N GLY A 179 7.14 -15.03 7.44
CA GLY A 179 8.36 -14.52 6.78
C GLY A 179 9.31 -13.73 7.69
N ASN A 180 9.20 -13.93 9.01
CA ASN A 180 9.96 -13.20 10.03
C ASN A 180 10.30 -14.11 11.22
N ASN A 181 10.77 -13.52 12.32
CA ASN A 181 11.19 -14.22 13.55
C ASN A 181 10.08 -14.37 14.62
N LEU A 182 8.80 -14.19 14.29
CA LEU A 182 7.68 -14.37 15.22
C LEU A 182 7.66 -15.84 15.70
N PRO A 183 7.73 -16.12 17.02
CA PRO A 183 7.84 -17.49 17.52
C PRO A 183 6.71 -18.40 17.02
N THR A 184 7.07 -19.61 16.60
CA THR A 184 6.13 -20.62 16.09
C THR A 184 4.99 -20.87 17.07
N GLU A 185 5.26 -20.92 18.38
CA GLU A 185 4.25 -21.16 19.40
C GLU A 185 3.24 -20.00 19.53
N LEU A 186 3.66 -18.75 19.31
CA LEU A 186 2.73 -17.61 19.31
C LEU A 186 1.83 -17.62 18.07
N ILE A 187 2.37 -18.01 16.92
CA ILE A 187 1.57 -18.22 15.71
C ILE A 187 0.56 -19.34 15.94
N ALA A 188 0.98 -20.46 16.54
CA ALA A 188 0.08 -21.56 16.85
C ALA A 188 -1.08 -21.12 17.77
N GLN A 189 -0.77 -20.32 18.82
CA GLN A 189 -1.78 -19.78 19.74
C GLN A 189 -2.75 -18.79 19.08
N THR A 190 -2.31 -18.02 18.08
CA THR A 190 -3.11 -16.95 17.47
C THR A 190 -3.81 -17.36 16.17
N THR A 191 -3.35 -18.43 15.52
CA THR A 191 -3.92 -18.92 14.25
C THR A 191 -4.57 -20.29 14.37
N PHE A 192 -4.31 -21.02 15.46
CA PHE A 192 -4.74 -22.39 15.69
C PHE A 192 -4.17 -23.42 14.70
N LEU A 193 -3.14 -23.05 13.93
CA LEU A 193 -2.37 -23.97 13.08
C LEU A 193 -1.41 -24.81 13.92
N ASP A 194 -1.13 -26.04 13.47
CA ASP A 194 -0.15 -26.89 14.13
C ASP A 194 1.29 -26.38 13.90
N PRO A 195 2.20 -26.55 14.89
CA PRO A 195 3.59 -26.10 14.77
C PRO A 195 4.37 -26.66 13.57
N ALA A 196 4.04 -27.85 13.07
CA ALA A 196 4.74 -28.44 11.93
C ALA A 196 4.36 -27.73 10.62
N THR A 197 3.08 -27.42 10.44
CA THR A 197 2.59 -26.58 9.33
C THR A 197 3.22 -25.19 9.36
N ILE A 198 3.30 -24.56 10.54
CA ILE A 198 3.92 -23.23 10.68
C ILE A 198 5.39 -23.26 10.29
N LYS A 199 6.15 -24.25 10.79
CA LYS A 199 7.58 -24.43 10.44
C LYS A 199 7.76 -24.65 8.93
N LYS A 200 6.86 -25.39 8.29
CA LYS A 200 6.87 -25.58 6.84
C LYS A 200 6.66 -24.25 6.10
N LEU A 201 5.67 -23.46 6.50
CA LEU A 201 5.40 -22.15 5.89
C LEU A 201 6.56 -21.16 6.10
N LYS A 202 7.16 -21.14 7.30
CA LYS A 202 8.39 -20.37 7.58
C LYS A 202 9.54 -20.79 6.66
N GLY A 203 9.75 -22.09 6.47
CA GLY A 203 10.76 -22.61 5.56
C GLY A 203 10.57 -22.17 4.11
N VAL A 204 9.32 -22.05 3.64
CA VAL A 204 9.00 -21.54 2.29
C VAL A 204 9.25 -20.03 2.17
N LEU A 205 8.94 -19.27 3.21
CA LEU A 205 8.94 -17.79 3.20
C LEU A 205 10.21 -17.16 3.79
N GLY A 206 11.19 -17.97 4.21
CA GLY A 206 12.46 -17.53 4.78
C GLY A 206 12.38 -17.04 6.24
N GLY A 207 11.31 -17.38 6.96
CA GLY A 207 11.18 -17.03 8.38
C GLY A 207 11.93 -17.96 9.32
N SER A 208 11.99 -17.55 10.59
CA SER A 208 12.63 -18.28 11.69
C SER A 208 11.81 -18.14 12.97
N GLY A 209 12.18 -18.83 14.05
CA GLY A 209 11.47 -18.79 15.33
C GLY A 209 10.25 -19.70 15.41
#